data_AF-A0A7V4D7A3-F1
#
_entry.id   AF-A0A7V4D7A3-F1
#
_cell.length_a   1.000
_cell.length_b   1.000
_cell.length_c   1.000
_cell.angle_alpha   90.00
_cell.angle_beta   90.00
_cell.angle_gamma   90.00
#
_symmetry.space_group_name_H-M   'P 1'
#
loop_
_entity.id
_entity.type
_entity.pdbx_description
1 polymer ?
#
loop_
_entity_poly.entity_id
_entity_poly.type
_entity_poly.pdbx_seq_one_letter_code
_entity_poly.pdbx_strand_id
1 'polypeptide(L)'
;MYYIALIIFIITYSGIIFTRLPWVNVDRPSAAYFGAVAMIVTGVLSFEEAILAIDFNTIALLLGMMIVIATLELDGFFAFIAQKTISFSKTPLQLLWIITFTTGIASAFLVNDAVVLMFTPIIISICRSAKLDPKPYLIAEILASNVGSAMTITGNPQNMLIGIYSGIPYLYFLLHLLPVSIIGMIVIVWCIKRIYPQTFETQNILHYSQNEYEYNLSSMIFSVPIFILITF
;
A
#
# COMPACT_ATOMS: atom_id res chain seq x y z
N MET A 1 -20.23 -34.43 -1.56
CA MET A 1 -20.13 -32.96 -1.72
C MET A 1 -18.88 -32.39 -1.06
N TYR A 2 -18.56 -32.73 0.19
CA TYR A 2 -17.34 -32.22 0.87
C TYR A 2 -16.03 -32.41 0.07
N TYR A 3 -15.74 -33.61 -0.45
CA TYR A 3 -14.52 -33.85 -1.24
C TYR A 3 -14.48 -33.04 -2.54
N ILE A 4 -15.63 -32.80 -3.17
CA ILE A 4 -15.74 -31.97 -4.38
C ILE A 4 -15.41 -30.51 -4.02
N ALA A 5 -15.99 -30.00 -2.93
CA ALA A 5 -15.70 -28.67 -2.41
C ALA A 5 -14.21 -28.49 -2.10
N LEU A 6 -13.59 -29.48 -1.46
CA LEU A 6 -12.16 -29.45 -1.12
C LEU A 6 -11.27 -29.45 -2.36
N ILE A 7 -11.60 -30.24 -3.39
CA ILE A 7 -10.89 -30.23 -4.67
C ILE A 7 -11.02 -28.85 -5.35
N ILE A 8 -12.23 -28.30 -5.43
CA ILE A 8 -12.46 -26.97 -6.01
C ILE A 8 -11.68 -25.91 -5.24
N PHE A 9 -11.69 -25.97 -3.91
CA PHE A 9 -10.93 -25.07 -3.05
C PHE A 9 -9.42 -25.14 -3.33
N ILE A 10 -8.83 -26.34 -3.36
CA ILE A 10 -7.41 -26.53 -3.63
C ILE A 10 -7.04 -25.99 -5.03
N ILE A 11 -7.85 -26.29 -6.05
CA ILE A 11 -7.63 -25.82 -7.43
C ILE A 11 -7.71 -24.29 -7.49
N THR A 12 -8.76 -23.71 -6.91
CA THR A 12 -8.99 -22.25 -6.90
C THR A 12 -7.85 -21.54 -6.19
N TYR A 13 -7.47 -22.01 -5.00
CA TYR A 13 -6.40 -21.41 -4.20
C TYR A 13 -5.04 -21.56 -4.89
N SER A 14 -4.79 -22.70 -5.55
CA SER A 14 -3.60 -22.88 -6.40
C SER A 14 -3.59 -21.88 -7.56
N GLY A 15 -4.73 -21.64 -8.22
CA GLY A 15 -4.86 -20.62 -9.27
C GLY A 15 -4.58 -19.20 -8.76
N ILE A 16 -5.03 -18.87 -7.54
CA ILE A 16 -4.76 -17.56 -6.90
C ILE A 16 -3.28 -17.39 -6.53
N ILE A 17 -2.61 -18.46 -6.09
CA ILE A 17 -1.18 -18.43 -5.75
C ILE A 17 -0.33 -18.33 -7.03
N PHE A 18 -0.64 -19.14 -8.03
CA PHE A 18 0.15 -19.28 -9.25
C PHE A 18 -0.43 -18.48 -10.43
N THR A 19 -0.66 -17.18 -10.23
CA THR A 19 -1.27 -16.26 -11.21
C THR A 19 -0.48 -16.03 -12.51
N ARG A 20 0.71 -16.61 -12.63
CA ARG A 20 1.58 -16.50 -13.82
C ARG A 20 2.16 -17.86 -14.22
N LEU A 21 1.32 -18.89 -14.39
CA LEU A 21 1.76 -20.09 -15.09
C LEU A 21 2.04 -19.74 -16.57
N PRO A 22 3.14 -20.22 -17.16
CA PRO A 22 3.55 -19.87 -18.53
C PRO A 22 2.51 -20.24 -19.61
N TRP A 23 1.50 -21.05 -19.28
CA TRP A 23 0.49 -21.55 -20.21
C TRP A 23 -0.91 -20.97 -20.01
N VAL A 24 -1.19 -20.32 -18.86
CA VAL A 24 -2.52 -19.77 -18.56
C VAL A 24 -2.37 -18.48 -17.76
N ASN A 25 -2.74 -17.35 -18.36
CA ASN A 25 -2.83 -16.06 -17.68
C ASN A 25 -4.17 -15.96 -16.95
N VAL A 26 -4.24 -16.48 -15.73
CA VAL A 26 -5.40 -16.28 -14.84
C VAL A 26 -5.03 -15.26 -13.77
N ASP A 27 -5.70 -14.11 -13.79
CA ASP A 27 -5.63 -13.12 -12.71
C ASP A 27 -6.41 -13.61 -11.48
N ARG A 28 -6.06 -13.08 -10.29
CA ARG A 28 -6.67 -13.51 -9.01
C ARG A 28 -8.21 -13.45 -9.02
N PRO A 29 -8.85 -12.37 -9.53
CA PRO A 29 -10.31 -12.31 -9.66
C PRO A 29 -10.89 -13.44 -10.53
N SER A 30 -10.29 -13.72 -11.69
CA SER A 30 -10.76 -14.80 -12.56
C SER A 30 -10.65 -16.18 -11.91
N ALA A 31 -9.57 -16.44 -11.16
CA ALA A 31 -9.42 -17.69 -10.42
C ALA A 31 -10.51 -17.83 -9.34
N ALA A 32 -10.77 -16.76 -8.56
CA ALA A 32 -11.83 -16.75 -7.55
C ALA A 32 -13.22 -16.94 -8.17
N TYR A 33 -13.51 -16.27 -9.30
CA TYR A 33 -14.77 -16.39 -10.01
C TYR A 33 -14.98 -17.80 -10.55
N PHE A 34 -13.94 -18.41 -11.13
CA PHE A 34 -13.98 -19.81 -11.58
C PHE A 34 -14.33 -20.76 -10.43
N GLY A 35 -13.70 -20.60 -9.26
CA GLY A 35 -14.01 -21.37 -8.07
C GLY A 35 -15.47 -21.24 -7.65
N ALA A 36 -15.99 -20.00 -7.62
CA ALA A 36 -17.39 -19.75 -7.27
C ALA A 36 -18.37 -20.41 -8.25
N VAL A 37 -18.15 -20.28 -9.56
CA VAL A 37 -18.98 -20.93 -10.59
C VAL A 37 -18.91 -22.46 -10.48
N ALA A 38 -17.71 -23.02 -10.25
CA ALA A 38 -17.55 -24.46 -10.07
C ALA A 38 -18.31 -24.99 -8.86
N MET A 39 -18.34 -24.26 -7.75
CA MET A 39 -19.13 -24.63 -6.55
C MET A 39 -20.63 -24.69 -6.85
N ILE A 40 -21.15 -23.76 -7.67
CA ILE A 40 -22.56 -23.73 -8.06
C ILE A 40 -22.89 -24.86 -9.04
N VAL A 41 -22.10 -25.02 -10.11
CA VAL A 41 -22.35 -26.02 -11.17
C VAL A 41 -22.27 -27.45 -10.64
N THR A 42 -21.38 -27.70 -9.68
CA THR A 42 -21.26 -29.02 -9.02
C THR A 42 -22.30 -29.26 -7.94
N GLY A 43 -23.19 -28.29 -7.68
CA GLY A 43 -24.25 -28.37 -6.68
C GLY A 43 -23.74 -28.36 -5.24
N VAL A 44 -22.49 -27.96 -5.00
CA VAL A 44 -21.92 -27.85 -3.65
C VAL A 44 -22.55 -26.67 -2.92
N LEU A 45 -22.83 -25.59 -3.63
CA LEU A 45 -23.63 -24.46 -3.17
C LEU A 45 -24.80 -24.24 -4.12
N SER A 46 -25.97 -23.94 -3.56
CA SER A 46 -27.06 -23.37 -4.35
C SER A 46 -26.72 -21.93 -4.77
N PHE A 47 -27.42 -21.43 -5.79
CA PHE A 47 -27.26 -20.04 -6.24
C PHE A 47 -27.59 -19.03 -5.14
N GLU A 48 -28.61 -19.31 -4.33
CA GLU A 48 -29.00 -18.46 -3.19
C GLU A 48 -27.92 -18.43 -2.11
N GLU A 49 -27.38 -19.59 -1.72
CA GLU A 49 -26.28 -19.67 -0.75
C GLU A 49 -25.01 -18.97 -1.28
N ALA A 50 -24.72 -19.09 -2.57
CA ALA A 50 -23.59 -18.41 -3.19
C ALA A 50 -23.73 -16.88 -3.14
N ILE A 51 -24.94 -16.33 -3.35
CA ILE A 51 -25.19 -14.89 -3.20
C ILE A 51 -25.04 -14.47 -1.74
N LEU A 52 -25.58 -15.25 -0.80
CA LEU A 52 -25.49 -14.96 0.63
C LEU A 52 -24.05 -15.04 1.17
N ALA A 53 -23.17 -15.78 0.50
CA ALA A 53 -21.75 -15.85 0.84
C ALA A 53 -20.97 -14.57 0.43
N ILE A 54 -21.54 -13.69 -0.40
CA ILE A 54 -20.91 -12.43 -0.80
C ILE A 54 -21.12 -11.39 0.30
N ASP A 55 -20.02 -10.92 0.88
CA ASP A 55 -20.04 -9.80 1.82
C ASP A 55 -20.04 -8.46 1.07
N PHE A 56 -21.25 -7.98 0.75
CA PHE A 56 -21.44 -6.70 0.07
C PHE A 56 -21.00 -5.49 0.91
N ASN A 57 -21.00 -5.59 2.25
CA ASN A 57 -20.55 -4.50 3.11
C ASN A 57 -19.04 -4.30 2.94
N THR A 58 -18.30 -5.41 2.95
CA THR A 58 -16.85 -5.41 2.67
C THR A 58 -16.55 -4.84 1.29
N ILE A 59 -17.28 -5.27 0.24
CA ILE A 59 -17.08 -4.76 -1.13
C ILE A 59 -17.37 -3.26 -1.21
N ALA A 60 -18.49 -2.80 -0.66
CA ALA A 60 -18.89 -1.39 -0.69
C ALA A 60 -17.89 -0.50 0.07
N LEU A 61 -17.41 -0.97 1.21
CA LEU A 61 -16.41 -0.27 2.02
C LEU A 61 -15.08 -0.14 1.28
N LEU A 62 -14.57 -1.25 0.71
CA LEU A 62 -13.33 -1.22 -0.08
C LEU A 62 -13.47 -0.32 -1.30
N LEU A 63 -14.60 -0.39 -2.02
CA LEU A 63 -14.87 0.48 -3.16
C LEU A 63 -14.89 1.96 -2.76
N GLY A 64 -15.59 2.32 -1.69
CA GLY A 64 -15.68 3.71 -1.20
C GLY A 64 -14.31 4.27 -0.84
N MET A 65 -13.49 3.50 -0.13
CA MET A 65 -12.12 3.90 0.19
C MET A 65 -11.27 4.10 -1.08
N MET A 66 -11.33 3.16 -2.03
CA MET A 66 -10.55 3.27 -3.27
C MET A 66 -10.95 4.51 -4.09
N ILE A 67 -12.24 4.86 -4.11
CA ILE A 67 -12.71 6.09 -4.77
C ILE A 67 -12.09 7.32 -4.11
N VAL A 68 -12.17 7.41 -2.78
CA VAL A 68 -11.61 8.57 -2.05
C VAL A 68 -10.10 8.68 -2.28
N ILE A 69 -9.36 7.57 -2.23
CA ILE A 69 -7.92 7.58 -2.45
C ILE A 69 -7.57 7.97 -3.89
N ALA A 70 -8.30 7.44 -4.87
CA ALA A 70 -8.12 7.81 -6.27
C ALA A 70 -8.36 9.31 -6.49
N THR A 71 -9.33 9.92 -5.80
CA THR A 71 -9.54 11.39 -5.90
C THR A 71 -8.36 12.19 -5.34
N LEU A 72 -7.80 11.79 -4.19
CA LEU A 72 -6.61 12.43 -3.62
C LEU A 72 -5.38 12.26 -4.53
N GLU A 73 -5.26 11.11 -5.19
CA GLU A 73 -4.20 10.84 -6.15
C GLU A 73 -4.30 11.77 -7.37
N LEU A 74 -5.49 11.88 -7.96
CA LEU A 74 -5.75 12.75 -9.11
C LEU A 74 -5.49 14.24 -8.80
N ASP A 75 -5.72 14.67 -7.56
CA ASP A 75 -5.43 16.03 -7.11
C ASP A 75 -3.92 16.31 -6.91
N GLY A 76 -3.09 15.26 -6.96
CA GLY A 76 -1.64 15.36 -6.75
C GLY A 76 -1.24 15.53 -5.29
N PHE A 77 -2.11 15.18 -4.33
CA PHE A 77 -1.83 15.37 -2.90
C PHE A 77 -0.60 14.60 -2.45
N PHE A 78 -0.45 13.36 -2.90
CA PHE A 78 0.70 12.51 -2.57
C PHE A 78 2.00 13.04 -3.17
N ALA A 79 1.95 13.52 -4.41
CA ALA A 79 3.12 14.11 -5.08
C ALA A 79 3.60 15.36 -4.35
N PHE A 80 2.67 16.20 -3.89
CA PHE A 80 2.99 17.39 -3.09
C PHE A 80 3.69 17.03 -1.77
N ILE A 81 3.16 16.05 -1.01
CA ILE A 81 3.80 15.62 0.26
C ILE A 81 5.17 15.01 0.01
N ALA A 82 5.30 14.16 -1.00
CA ALA A 82 6.56 13.51 -1.34
C ALA A 82 7.62 14.57 -1.70
N GLN A 83 7.32 15.48 -2.63
CA GLN A 83 8.27 16.52 -3.04
C GLN A 83 8.66 17.43 -1.88
N LYS A 84 7.66 17.91 -1.12
CA LYS A 84 7.90 18.83 -0.02
C LYS A 84 8.73 18.18 1.08
N THR A 85 8.40 16.95 1.47
CA THR A 85 9.13 16.29 2.56
C THR A 85 10.52 15.86 2.12
N ILE A 86 10.66 15.27 0.92
CA ILE A 86 11.92 14.73 0.43
C ILE A 86 12.94 15.85 0.14
N SER A 87 12.50 17.00 -0.35
CA SER A 87 13.39 18.14 -0.63
C SER A 87 14.06 18.75 0.62
N PHE A 88 13.57 18.46 1.84
CA PHE A 88 14.24 18.86 3.08
C PHE A 88 15.51 18.04 3.39
N SER A 89 15.71 16.91 2.71
CA SER A 89 16.88 16.07 2.97
C SER A 89 18.14 16.69 2.39
N LYS A 90 19.18 16.83 3.21
CA LYS A 90 20.47 17.42 2.84
C LYS A 90 21.55 16.38 2.59
N THR A 91 21.37 15.16 3.10
CA THR A 91 22.35 14.07 2.97
C THR A 91 21.68 12.77 2.52
N PRO A 92 22.41 11.84 1.90
CA PRO A 92 21.88 10.54 1.48
C PRO A 92 21.20 9.76 2.62
N LEU A 93 21.74 9.84 3.83
CA LEU A 93 21.16 9.18 5.00
C LEU A 93 19.88 9.87 5.47
N GLN A 94 19.85 11.21 5.48
CA GLN A 94 18.65 11.96 5.83
C GLN A 94 17.52 11.71 4.82
N LEU A 95 17.87 11.57 3.54
CA LEU A 95 16.95 11.20 2.47
C LEU A 95 16.32 9.82 2.76
N LEU A 96 17.10 8.84 3.21
CA LEU A 96 16.61 7.51 3.56
C LEU A 96 15.61 7.56 4.72
N TRP A 97 15.93 8.31 5.78
CA TRP A 97 15.01 8.52 6.91
C TRP A 97 13.70 9.16 6.46
N ILE A 98 13.79 10.25 5.69
CA ILE A 98 12.62 10.96 5.20
C ILE A 98 11.75 10.05 4.32
N ILE A 99 12.33 9.36 3.34
CA ILE A 99 11.58 8.44 2.47
C ILE A 99 10.89 7.37 3.31
N THR A 100 11.61 6.71 4.23
CA THR A 100 11.04 5.63 5.05
C THR A 100 9.84 6.14 5.86
N PHE A 101 10.00 7.24 6.59
CA PHE A 101 8.94 7.72 7.49
C PHE A 101 7.80 8.38 6.74
N THR A 102 8.07 9.16 5.69
CA THR A 102 7.00 9.77 4.90
C THR A 102 6.19 8.71 4.18
N THR A 103 6.84 7.72 3.56
CA THR A 103 6.15 6.61 2.87
C THR A 103 5.34 5.78 3.86
N GLY A 104 5.94 5.40 4.99
CA GLY A 104 5.25 4.57 5.99
C GLY A 104 4.07 5.28 6.63
N ILE A 105 4.23 6.54 7.02
CA ILE A 105 3.13 7.34 7.60
C ILE A 105 2.06 7.61 6.54
N ALA A 106 2.42 7.98 5.31
CA ALA A 106 1.44 8.17 4.25
C ALA A 106 0.66 6.87 3.98
N SER A 107 1.34 5.71 3.95
CA SER A 107 0.71 4.41 3.73
C SER A 107 -0.23 3.99 4.87
N ALA A 108 -0.04 4.51 6.08
CA ALA A 108 -0.99 4.33 7.18
C ALA A 108 -2.34 5.03 6.91
N PHE A 109 -2.40 6.01 6.02
CA PHE A 109 -3.66 6.71 5.72
C PHE A 109 -4.15 6.43 4.29
N LEU A 110 -3.26 6.09 3.36
CA LEU A 110 -3.50 6.33 1.93
C LEU A 110 -3.27 5.09 1.05
N VAL A 111 -3.54 3.90 1.57
CA VAL A 111 -3.30 2.59 0.93
C VAL A 111 -1.88 2.42 0.40
N ASN A 112 -1.16 1.45 0.99
CA ASN A 112 0.23 1.13 0.66
C ASN A 112 0.56 1.13 -0.85
N ASP A 113 -0.28 0.51 -1.69
CA ASP A 113 -0.03 0.36 -3.12
C ASP A 113 -0.02 1.70 -3.88
N ALA A 114 -0.96 2.60 -3.57
CA ALA A 114 -1.05 3.92 -4.21
C ALA A 114 0.14 4.81 -3.81
N VAL A 115 0.54 4.76 -2.54
CA VAL A 115 1.70 5.51 -2.05
C VAL A 115 2.98 5.10 -2.76
N VAL A 116 3.23 3.79 -2.92
CA VAL A 116 4.43 3.29 -3.61
C VAL A 116 4.43 3.71 -5.07
N LEU A 117 3.32 3.53 -5.79
CA LEU A 117 3.25 3.91 -7.21
C LEU A 117 3.51 5.40 -7.44
N MET A 118 3.08 6.25 -6.50
CA MET A 118 3.28 7.70 -6.56
C MET A 118 4.66 8.14 -6.11
N PHE A 119 5.21 7.55 -5.05
CA PHE A 119 6.50 7.96 -4.47
C PHE A 119 7.67 7.44 -5.29
N THR A 120 7.58 6.24 -5.86
CA THR A 120 8.63 5.62 -6.66
C THR A 120 9.16 6.53 -7.78
N PRO A 121 8.34 7.11 -8.69
CA PRO A 121 8.85 8.00 -9.74
C PRO A 121 9.53 9.25 -9.17
N ILE A 122 9.01 9.79 -8.07
CA ILE A 122 9.58 10.96 -7.38
C ILE A 122 10.96 10.61 -6.79
N ILE A 123 11.06 9.47 -6.11
CA ILE A 123 12.32 8.96 -5.54
C ILE A 123 13.35 8.73 -6.64
N ILE A 124 12.95 8.13 -7.77
CA ILE A 124 13.82 7.93 -8.93
C ILE A 124 14.33 9.26 -9.48
N SER A 125 13.46 10.24 -9.70
CA SER A 125 13.81 11.57 -10.21
C SER A 125 14.79 12.29 -9.28
N ILE A 126 14.55 12.23 -7.97
CA ILE A 126 15.39 12.83 -6.94
C ILE A 126 16.76 12.16 -6.88
N CYS A 127 16.81 10.82 -6.87
CA CYS A 127 18.06 10.07 -6.87
C CYS A 127 18.87 10.36 -8.14
N ARG A 128 18.21 10.43 -9.30
CA ARG A 128 18.86 10.76 -10.58
C ARG A 128 19.45 12.16 -10.58
N SER A 129 18.70 13.15 -10.08
CA SER A 129 19.16 14.54 -9.95
C SER A 129 20.36 14.66 -9.00
N ALA A 130 20.32 13.92 -7.89
CA ALA A 130 21.38 13.89 -6.90
C ALA A 130 22.55 12.93 -7.23
N LYS A 131 22.51 12.25 -8.38
CA LYS A 131 23.50 11.22 -8.80
C LYS A 131 23.67 10.08 -7.79
N LEU A 132 22.59 9.66 -7.14
CA LEU A 132 22.53 8.53 -6.21
C LEU A 132 21.97 7.28 -6.90
N ASP A 133 22.34 6.09 -6.41
CA ASP A 133 21.67 4.84 -6.79
C ASP A 133 20.27 4.81 -6.13
N PRO A 134 19.17 4.74 -6.89
CA PRO A 134 17.82 4.72 -6.33
C PRO A 134 17.48 3.42 -5.59
N LYS A 135 18.16 2.31 -5.88
CA LYS A 135 17.83 0.98 -5.33
C LYS A 135 17.62 0.94 -3.80
N PRO A 136 18.55 1.41 -2.95
CA PRO A 136 18.34 1.35 -1.49
C PRO A 136 17.14 2.16 -1.03
N TYR A 137 16.83 3.27 -1.70
CA TYR A 137 15.68 4.12 -1.37
C TYR A 137 14.35 3.48 -1.77
N LEU A 138 14.29 2.85 -2.96
CA LEU A 138 13.11 2.12 -3.42
C LEU A 138 12.84 0.87 -2.57
N ILE A 139 13.88 0.15 -2.15
CA ILE A 139 13.71 -0.98 -1.22
C ILE A 139 13.18 -0.46 0.13
N ALA A 140 13.74 0.63 0.64
CA ALA A 140 13.27 1.23 1.88
C ALA A 140 11.81 1.69 1.78
N GLU A 141 11.41 2.32 0.68
CA GLU A 141 10.03 2.72 0.38
C GLU A 141 9.06 1.53 0.43
N ILE A 142 9.34 0.46 -0.33
CA ILE A 142 8.47 -0.73 -0.39
C ILE A 142 8.33 -1.39 0.99
N LEU A 143 9.43 -1.52 1.73
CA LEU A 143 9.41 -2.09 3.08
C LEU A 143 8.67 -1.16 4.06
N ALA A 144 8.93 0.14 4.00
CA ALA A 144 8.32 1.12 4.88
C ALA A 144 6.83 1.29 4.63
N SER A 145 6.38 1.21 3.38
CA SER A 145 4.96 1.25 3.03
C SER A 145 4.19 0.08 3.66
N ASN A 146 4.74 -1.13 3.59
CA ASN A 146 4.13 -2.30 4.21
C ASN A 146 4.12 -2.20 5.74
N VAL A 147 5.26 -1.88 6.36
CA VAL A 147 5.36 -1.74 7.82
C VAL A 147 4.51 -0.57 8.34
N GLY A 148 4.49 0.54 7.63
CA GLY A 148 3.73 1.74 7.99
C GLY A 148 2.22 1.54 7.85
N SER A 149 1.75 0.90 6.76
CA SER A 149 0.33 0.60 6.58
C SER A 149 -0.24 -0.32 7.67
N ALA A 150 0.58 -1.18 8.28
CA ALA A 150 0.19 -2.03 9.40
C ALA A 150 -0.24 -1.23 10.65
N MET A 151 0.11 0.05 10.75
CA MET A 151 -0.21 0.91 11.88
C MET A 151 -1.72 1.14 12.08
N THR A 152 -2.50 1.11 11.00
CA THR A 152 -3.91 1.54 10.99
C THR A 152 -4.81 0.52 10.30
N ILE A 153 -6.09 0.53 10.67
CA ILE A 153 -7.11 -0.28 10.00
C ILE A 153 -7.28 0.16 8.53
N THR A 154 -7.14 1.46 8.27
CA THR A 154 -7.33 2.08 6.94
C THR A 154 -6.10 2.03 6.04
N GLY A 155 -4.94 1.60 6.57
CA GLY A 155 -3.68 1.62 5.83
C GLY A 155 -3.64 0.64 4.67
N ASN A 156 -4.39 -0.45 4.72
CA ASN A 156 -4.58 -1.35 3.58
C ASN A 156 -5.90 -2.15 3.68
N PRO A 157 -6.42 -2.68 2.56
CA PRO A 157 -7.63 -3.50 2.54
C PRO A 157 -7.60 -4.71 3.49
N GLN A 158 -6.43 -5.30 3.70
CA GLN A 158 -6.25 -6.48 4.54
C GLN A 158 -6.50 -6.16 6.02
N ASN A 159 -6.00 -5.02 6.51
CA ASN A 159 -6.22 -4.55 7.87
C ASN A 159 -7.67 -4.16 8.09
N MET A 160 -8.36 -3.64 7.06
CA MET A 160 -9.79 -3.35 7.14
C MET A 160 -10.61 -4.62 7.36
N LEU A 161 -10.34 -5.68 6.60
CA LEU A 161 -11.00 -6.98 6.80
C LEU A 161 -10.80 -7.47 8.23
N ILE A 162 -9.57 -7.38 8.74
CA ILE A 162 -9.28 -7.73 10.15
C ILE A 162 -10.10 -6.85 11.09
N GLY A 163 -10.15 -5.54 10.88
CA GLY A 163 -10.91 -4.60 11.71
C GLY A 163 -12.41 -4.95 11.76
N ILE A 164 -13.02 -5.27 10.61
CA ILE A 164 -14.44 -5.62 10.49
C ILE A 164 -14.74 -6.92 11.24
N TYR A 165 -13.99 -8.00 10.96
CA TYR A 165 -14.30 -9.31 11.52
C TYR A 165 -13.86 -9.47 12.97
N SER A 166 -12.83 -8.74 13.41
CA SER A 166 -12.37 -8.78 14.80
C SER A 166 -13.18 -7.89 15.73
N GLY A 167 -13.85 -6.86 15.19
CA GLY A 167 -14.56 -5.85 15.99
C GLY A 167 -13.63 -5.01 16.88
N ILE A 168 -12.31 -5.02 16.62
CA ILE A 168 -11.34 -4.26 17.41
C ILE A 168 -11.55 -2.75 17.19
N PRO A 169 -11.69 -1.95 18.26
CA PRO A 169 -11.80 -0.50 18.13
C PRO A 169 -10.58 0.10 17.42
N TYR A 170 -10.80 1.06 16.51
CA TYR A 170 -9.75 1.68 15.71
C TYR A 170 -8.58 2.21 16.55
N LEU A 171 -8.89 2.93 17.64
CA LEU A 171 -7.87 3.49 18.52
C LEU A 171 -7.06 2.39 19.23
N TYR A 172 -7.70 1.28 19.61
CA TYR A 172 -7.02 0.15 20.24
C TYR A 172 -6.04 -0.51 19.26
N PHE A 173 -6.47 -0.74 18.01
CA PHE A 173 -5.63 -1.25 16.94
C PHE A 173 -4.42 -0.34 16.69
N LEU A 174 -4.67 0.96 16.55
CA LEU A 174 -3.64 1.97 16.32
C LEU A 174 -2.61 2.00 17.45
N LEU A 175 -3.05 2.07 18.71
CA LEU A 175 -2.13 2.18 19.85
C LEU A 175 -1.20 0.96 20.01
N HIS A 176 -1.66 -0.22 19.61
CA HIS A 176 -0.84 -1.44 19.67
C HIS A 176 0.13 -1.56 18.49
N LEU A 177 -0.29 -1.15 17.29
CA LEU A 177 0.51 -1.34 16.07
C LEU A 177 1.37 -0.14 15.70
N LEU A 178 1.07 1.05 16.21
CA LEU A 178 1.92 2.24 16.08
C LEU A 178 3.35 2.04 16.59
N PRO A 179 3.60 1.56 17.82
CA PRO A 179 4.96 1.33 18.29
C PRO A 179 5.68 0.28 17.45
N VAL A 180 5.00 -0.80 17.05
CA VAL A 180 5.56 -1.86 16.21
C VAL A 180 5.98 -1.31 14.85
N SER A 181 5.13 -0.48 14.23
CA SER A 181 5.38 0.12 12.92
C SER A 181 6.53 1.12 12.97
N ILE A 182 6.59 1.96 14.00
CA ILE A 182 7.70 2.92 14.20
C ILE A 182 9.03 2.18 14.39
N ILE A 183 9.06 1.16 15.25
CA ILE A 183 10.26 0.34 15.46
C ILE A 183 10.67 -0.36 14.17
N GLY A 184 9.71 -0.92 13.43
CA GLY A 184 9.96 -1.56 12.14
C GLY A 184 10.58 -0.60 11.11
N MET A 185 10.09 0.65 11.02
CA MET A 185 10.69 1.66 10.15
C MET A 185 12.13 2.03 10.56
N ILE A 186 12.41 2.12 11.85
CA ILE A 186 13.79 2.32 12.36
C ILE A 186 14.69 1.14 11.95
N VAL A 187 14.19 -0.10 12.11
CA VAL A 187 14.90 -1.31 11.72
C VAL A 187 15.17 -1.33 10.21
N ILE A 188 14.21 -0.92 9.38
CA ILE A 188 14.39 -0.80 7.92
C ILE A 188 15.56 0.14 7.61
N VAL A 189 15.57 1.35 8.17
CA VAL A 189 16.66 2.31 7.93
C VAL A 189 18.00 1.73 8.36
N TRP A 190 18.06 1.09 9.52
CA TRP A 190 19.28 0.46 10.02
C TRP A 190 19.77 -0.68 9.11
N CYS A 191 18.87 -1.57 8.70
CA CYS A 191 19.17 -2.68 7.80
C CYS A 191 19.68 -2.17 6.44
N ILE A 192 18.99 -1.21 5.82
CA ILE A 192 19.37 -0.65 4.52
C ILE A 192 20.72 0.05 4.61
N LYS A 193 20.96 0.84 5.66
CA LYS A 193 22.26 1.48 5.91
C LYS A 193 23.38 0.44 6.00
N ARG A 194 23.13 -0.72 6.63
CA ARG A 194 24.12 -1.78 6.80
C ARG A 194 24.37 -2.59 5.54
N ILE A 195 23.34 -2.81 4.71
CA ILE A 195 23.45 -3.56 3.46
C ILE A 195 24.11 -2.71 2.36
N TYR A 196 23.86 -1.40 2.35
CA TYR A 196 24.40 -0.45 1.36
C TYR A 196 25.31 0.62 1.98
N PRO A 197 26.39 0.26 2.69
CA PRO A 197 27.22 1.23 3.40
C PRO A 197 27.83 2.28 2.46
N GLN A 198 28.26 1.86 1.26
CA GLN A 198 28.89 2.71 0.24
C GLN A 198 27.98 3.87 -0.20
N THR A 199 26.66 3.68 -0.22
CA THR A 199 25.70 4.73 -0.60
C THR A 199 25.61 5.84 0.45
N PHE A 200 25.88 5.52 1.72
CA PHE A 200 25.67 6.44 2.86
C PHE A 200 26.96 6.95 3.50
N GLU A 201 28.14 6.49 3.05
CA GLU A 201 29.44 6.96 3.52
C GLU A 201 29.75 8.40 3.09
N THR A 202 29.20 8.85 1.97
CA THR A 202 29.51 10.19 1.43
C THR A 202 28.46 11.21 1.90
N GLN A 203 28.86 12.16 2.77
CA GLN A 203 27.98 13.24 3.26
C GLN A 203 27.88 14.42 2.27
N ASN A 204 27.87 14.15 0.97
CA ASN A 204 27.71 15.23 0.00
C ASN A 204 26.34 15.88 0.18
N ILE A 205 26.34 17.22 0.22
CA ILE A 205 25.10 17.99 0.30
C ILE A 205 24.31 17.73 -0.98
N LEU A 206 23.07 17.28 -0.82
CA LEU A 206 22.17 17.02 -1.93
C LEU A 206 21.72 18.35 -2.54
N HIS A 207 21.91 18.50 -3.84
CA HIS A 207 21.41 19.62 -4.62
C HIS A 207 20.29 19.13 -5.54
N TYR A 208 19.07 19.60 -5.30
CA TYR A 208 17.90 19.26 -6.11
C TYR A 208 17.70 20.29 -7.23
N SER A 209 17.45 19.82 -8.46
CA SER A 209 16.90 20.67 -9.51
C SER A 209 15.42 20.92 -9.18
N GLN A 210 15.00 22.18 -9.09
CA GLN A 210 13.80 22.53 -8.32
C GLN A 210 12.44 22.36 -9.01
N ASN A 211 12.35 21.97 -10.29
CA ASN A 211 11.07 22.03 -11.00
C ASN A 211 10.85 20.81 -11.88
N GLU A 212 9.87 19.96 -11.54
CA GLU A 212 9.30 19.00 -12.49
C GLU A 212 7.94 18.37 -12.07
N TYR A 213 7.20 18.95 -11.11
CA TYR A 213 5.91 18.38 -10.68
C TYR A 213 4.83 19.46 -10.56
N GLU A 214 3.78 19.33 -11.38
CA GLU A 214 2.55 20.14 -11.30
C GLU A 214 1.62 19.55 -10.24
N TYR A 215 1.16 20.37 -9.29
CA TYR A 215 0.17 19.98 -8.29
C TYR A 215 -0.94 21.04 -8.20
N ASN A 216 -2.19 20.60 -7.96
CA ASN A 216 -3.34 21.49 -7.92
C ASN A 216 -3.75 21.81 -6.48
N LEU A 217 -3.10 22.83 -5.91
CA LEU A 217 -3.37 23.32 -4.54
C LEU A 217 -4.85 23.66 -4.29
N SER A 218 -5.58 24.15 -5.30
CA SER A 218 -6.98 24.54 -5.16
C SER A 218 -7.91 23.33 -4.99
N SER A 219 -7.60 22.20 -5.62
CA SER A 219 -8.38 20.96 -5.47
C SER A 219 -8.13 20.29 -4.11
N MET A 220 -6.87 20.29 -3.65
CA MET A 220 -6.48 19.71 -2.37
C MET A 220 -7.16 20.34 -1.15
N ILE A 221 -7.57 21.60 -1.23
CA ILE A 221 -8.32 22.29 -0.15
C ILE A 221 -9.70 21.66 0.07
N PHE A 222 -10.30 21.06 -0.95
CA PHE A 222 -11.61 20.39 -0.85
C PHE A 222 -11.50 18.89 -0.58
N SER A 223 -10.55 18.18 -1.20
CA SER A 223 -10.47 16.72 -1.07
C SER A 223 -9.90 16.24 0.26
N VAL A 224 -8.96 16.97 0.87
CA VAL A 224 -8.34 16.59 2.15
C VAL A 224 -9.33 16.62 3.32
N PRO A 225 -10.17 17.67 3.50
CA PRO A 225 -11.21 17.65 4.53
C PRO A 225 -12.23 16.53 4.33
N ILE A 226 -12.61 16.25 3.08
CA ILE A 226 -13.53 15.16 2.75
C ILE A 226 -12.92 13.81 3.15
N PHE A 227 -11.64 13.58 2.82
CA PHE A 227 -10.93 12.38 3.26
C PHE A 227 -10.91 12.24 4.78
N ILE A 228 -10.59 13.32 5.52
CA ILE A 228 -10.57 13.28 6.98
C ILE A 228 -11.96 12.96 7.54
N LEU A 229 -13.02 13.56 7.00
CA LEU A 229 -14.41 13.34 7.43
C LEU A 229 -14.95 11.95 7.08
N ILE A 230 -14.46 11.33 6.01
CA ILE A 230 -14.85 9.96 5.64
C ILE A 230 -14.06 8.92 6.44
N THR A 231 -12.81 9.24 6.79
CA THR A 231 -11.88 8.30 7.44
C THR A 231 -12.00 8.29 8.97
N PHE A 232 -12.44 9.39 9.58
CA PHE A 232 -12.56 9.58 11.03
C PHE A 232 -13.97 10.04 11.43
#